data_AF-A0CDY4-F1
#
_entry.id   AF-A0CDY4-F1
#
_cell.length_a   1.000
_cell.length_b   1.000
_cell.length_c   1.000
_cell.angle_alpha   90.00
_cell.angle_beta   90.00
_cell.angle_gamma   90.00
#
_symmetry.space_group_name_H-M   'P 1'
#
loop_
_entity.id
_entity.type
_entity.pdbx_description
1 polymer ?
#
loop_
_entity_poly.entity_id
_entity_poly.type
_entity_poly.pdbx_seq_one_letter_code
_entity_poly.pdbx_strand_id
1 'polypeptide(L)'
;MDPQTIQVIGFNELPQIDPNQLTQLAAETQQLFAYGTKAWLQLFQAITNLRCINKYVPQYVNQLFEMFGQQVMIAIDDSKPKIQRNVVTFVNEVFSLGRSVQICPQIFQVFVPKLILKSQNSEHKQIKEECLVAVSNYILNCSQYEAGLFAVIQLTGQKKSTVPLQKFCLQVMAKQIQTIGSFLQSFSVNTLTLLLQALSSFLNSQGGEIQTYAFQICMYLHQLVGDQNFKNWMSVSLDPQSTQVMVNKIQEVLKKKSKAKQHTTMTDMKQRMTFGVYENQEQVENQNHFQEFVKDKQKANNFLDLNQVQPLQPSVYYNENLNYQQQQPQQLVQNLSQQQFIQYQ
;
A
#
# COMPACT_ATOMS: atom_id res chain seq x y z
N MET A 1 12.86 16.77 -24.87
CA MET A 1 12.15 15.52 -25.22
C MET A 1 11.07 15.83 -26.23
N ASP A 2 10.91 15.01 -27.26
CA ASP A 2 9.83 15.14 -28.23
C ASP A 2 8.50 14.61 -27.62
N PRO A 3 7.44 15.44 -27.52
CA PRO A 3 6.11 15.03 -27.08
C PRO A 3 5.55 13.75 -27.72
N GLN A 4 5.89 13.51 -28.99
CA GLN A 4 5.30 12.43 -29.79
C GLN A 4 5.91 11.07 -29.46
N THR A 5 7.16 11.02 -29.01
CA THR A 5 7.90 9.77 -28.76
C THR A 5 7.94 9.37 -27.28
N ILE A 6 7.54 10.26 -26.37
CA ILE A 6 7.62 9.99 -24.93
C ILE A 6 6.65 8.86 -24.52
N GLN A 7 7.18 7.82 -23.88
CA GLN A 7 6.41 6.68 -23.35
C GLN A 7 6.79 6.40 -21.91
N VAL A 8 5.87 5.80 -21.17
CA VAL A 8 6.16 5.26 -19.83
C VAL A 8 6.95 3.98 -20.02
N ILE A 9 8.25 4.04 -19.77
CA ILE A 9 9.18 2.90 -19.87
C ILE A 9 9.08 1.99 -18.63
N GLY A 10 9.42 0.71 -18.79
CA GLY A 10 9.43 -0.26 -17.71
C GLY A 10 10.57 -0.05 -16.71
N PHE A 11 10.45 -0.62 -15.51
CA PHE A 11 11.44 -0.46 -14.44
C PHE A 11 12.87 -0.86 -14.87
N ASN A 12 13.00 -1.97 -15.63
CA ASN A 12 14.29 -2.45 -16.13
C ASN A 12 14.90 -1.53 -17.20
N GLU A 13 14.05 -0.81 -17.94
CA GLU A 13 14.43 0.10 -19.03
C GLU A 13 14.76 1.51 -18.54
N LEU A 14 14.54 1.81 -17.25
CA LEU A 14 14.90 3.09 -16.65
C LEU A 14 16.40 3.38 -16.85
N PRO A 15 16.77 4.62 -17.22
CA PRO A 15 18.14 5.05 -17.39
C PRO A 15 19.04 4.63 -16.23
N GLN A 16 20.28 4.24 -16.54
CA GLN A 16 21.28 4.02 -15.51
C GLN A 16 21.67 5.35 -14.86
N ILE A 17 21.71 5.35 -13.53
CA ILE A 17 22.22 6.48 -12.76
C ILE A 17 23.57 6.06 -12.18
N ASP A 18 24.58 6.89 -12.39
CA ASP A 18 25.80 6.82 -11.59
C ASP A 18 25.44 7.22 -10.13
N PRO A 19 25.67 6.35 -9.12
CA PRO A 19 25.41 6.68 -7.72
C PRO A 19 25.99 8.02 -7.27
N ASN A 20 27.08 8.49 -7.88
CA ASN A 20 27.69 9.79 -7.58
C ASN A 20 26.86 10.99 -8.07
N GLN A 21 25.93 10.77 -9.00
CA GLN A 21 25.05 11.80 -9.57
C GLN A 21 23.70 11.91 -8.85
N LEU A 22 23.49 11.14 -7.78
CA LEU A 22 22.20 11.09 -7.09
C LEU A 22 21.73 12.47 -6.59
N THR A 23 22.64 13.23 -5.97
CA THR A 23 22.34 14.57 -5.45
C THR A 23 21.98 15.54 -6.57
N GLN A 24 22.70 15.47 -7.70
CA GLN A 24 22.42 16.29 -8.87
C GLN A 24 21.05 15.96 -9.45
N LEU A 25 20.71 14.67 -9.55
CA LEU A 25 19.42 14.23 -10.07
C LEU A 25 18.26 14.66 -9.15
N ALA A 26 18.44 14.60 -7.83
CA ALA A 26 17.44 15.09 -6.88
C ALA A 26 17.22 16.61 -7.03
N ALA A 27 18.29 17.40 -7.19
CA ALA A 27 18.19 18.84 -7.44
C ALA A 27 17.52 19.17 -8.77
N GLU A 28 17.86 18.45 -9.84
CA GLU A 28 17.19 18.57 -11.15
C GLU A 28 15.70 18.26 -11.03
N THR A 29 15.35 17.18 -10.31
CA THR A 29 13.96 16.79 -10.06
C THR A 29 13.17 17.90 -9.35
N GLN A 30 13.79 18.56 -8.37
CA GLN A 30 13.19 19.70 -7.69
C GLN A 30 12.96 20.89 -8.64
N GLN A 31 13.93 21.20 -9.50
CA GLN A 31 13.76 22.25 -10.52
C GLN A 31 12.64 21.91 -11.50
N LEU A 32 12.55 20.64 -11.95
CA LEU A 32 11.51 20.19 -12.86
C LEU A 32 10.10 20.32 -12.25
N PHE A 33 9.94 20.02 -10.95
CA PHE A 33 8.68 20.25 -10.25
C PHE A 33 8.34 21.74 -10.08
N ALA A 34 9.32 22.63 -10.00
CA ALA A 34 9.11 24.07 -9.84
C ALA A 34 8.40 24.72 -11.04
N TYR A 35 8.50 24.13 -12.24
CA TYR A 35 7.75 24.59 -13.42
C TYR A 35 6.24 24.33 -13.33
N GLY A 36 5.79 23.54 -12.35
CA GLY A 36 4.39 23.24 -12.09
C GLY A 36 3.72 22.35 -13.14
N THR A 37 2.42 22.13 -12.98
CA THR A 37 1.64 21.16 -13.77
C THR A 37 1.40 21.57 -15.23
N LYS A 38 1.60 22.85 -15.58
CA LYS A 38 1.45 23.34 -16.97
C LYS A 38 2.58 22.86 -17.88
N ALA A 39 3.74 22.56 -17.30
CA ALA A 39 4.92 22.06 -17.96
C ALA A 39 4.92 20.52 -17.94
N TRP A 40 3.97 19.89 -18.64
CA TRP A 40 3.71 18.46 -18.48
C TRP A 40 4.93 17.58 -18.83
N LEU A 41 5.78 17.98 -19.78
CA LEU A 41 7.02 17.25 -20.09
C LEU A 41 8.00 17.27 -18.92
N GLN A 42 8.13 18.41 -18.25
CA GLN A 42 8.96 18.59 -17.08
C GLN A 42 8.42 17.76 -15.91
N LEU A 43 7.10 17.77 -15.71
CA LEU A 43 6.46 16.90 -14.71
C LEU A 43 6.68 15.41 -15.04
N PHE A 44 6.55 15.02 -16.31
CA PHE A 44 6.82 13.65 -16.75
C PHE A 44 8.26 13.27 -16.40
N GLN A 45 9.22 14.14 -16.72
CA GLN A 45 10.63 13.90 -16.45
C GLN A 45 10.94 13.87 -14.95
N ALA A 46 10.34 14.75 -14.15
CA ALA A 46 10.51 14.76 -12.71
C ALA A 46 10.07 13.41 -12.10
N ILE A 47 8.92 12.89 -12.53
CA ILE A 47 8.44 11.57 -12.08
C ILE A 47 9.38 10.46 -12.55
N THR A 48 9.87 10.51 -13.79
CA THR A 48 10.86 9.53 -14.27
C THR A 48 12.15 9.57 -13.45
N ASN A 49 12.63 10.75 -13.07
CA ASN A 49 13.79 10.88 -12.20
C ASN A 49 13.54 10.25 -10.82
N LEU A 50 12.36 10.46 -10.22
CA LEU A 50 11.97 9.79 -8.96
C LEU A 50 11.95 8.26 -9.10
N ARG A 51 11.45 7.74 -10.22
CA ARG A 51 11.47 6.29 -10.51
C ARG A 51 12.90 5.75 -10.59
N CYS A 52 13.77 6.48 -11.28
CA CYS A 52 15.18 6.10 -11.37
C CYS A 52 15.85 6.13 -9.98
N ILE A 53 15.63 7.16 -9.17
CA ILE A 53 16.16 7.22 -7.79
C ILE A 53 15.65 6.02 -6.98
N ASN A 54 14.36 5.71 -7.03
CA ASN A 54 13.79 4.56 -6.34
C ASN A 54 14.37 3.23 -6.83
N LYS A 55 14.72 3.10 -8.10
CA LYS A 55 15.36 1.89 -8.63
C LYS A 55 16.73 1.62 -8.01
N TYR A 56 17.61 2.62 -7.96
CA TYR A 56 19.01 2.41 -7.56
C TYR A 56 19.26 2.62 -6.06
N VAL A 57 18.46 3.46 -5.40
CA VAL A 57 18.62 3.76 -3.97
C VAL A 57 17.28 3.76 -3.23
N PRO A 58 16.54 2.63 -3.23
CA PRO A 58 15.19 2.54 -2.68
C PRO A 58 15.13 2.86 -1.17
N GLN A 59 16.24 2.77 -0.43
CA GLN A 59 16.32 3.19 0.97
C GLN A 59 15.97 4.67 1.20
N TYR A 60 16.02 5.52 0.16
CA TYR A 60 15.66 6.93 0.25
C TYR A 60 14.17 7.22 -0.04
N VAL A 61 13.34 6.20 -0.24
CA VAL A 61 11.94 6.39 -0.62
C VAL A 61 11.16 7.29 0.35
N ASN A 62 11.43 7.18 1.66
CA ASN A 62 10.75 8.00 2.65
C ASN A 62 11.11 9.48 2.51
N GLN A 63 12.39 9.80 2.29
CA GLN A 63 12.85 11.16 2.02
C GLN A 63 12.29 11.71 0.71
N LEU A 64 12.16 10.86 -0.33
CA LEU A 64 11.53 11.27 -1.58
C LEU A 64 10.07 11.69 -1.37
N PHE A 65 9.30 10.94 -0.58
CA PHE A 65 7.91 11.30 -0.29
C PHE A 65 7.79 12.49 0.66
N GLU A 66 8.74 12.69 1.58
CA GLU A 66 8.81 13.91 2.39
C GLU A 66 8.98 15.16 1.51
N MET A 67 9.84 15.08 0.50
CA MET A 67 10.13 16.22 -0.40
C MET A 67 9.08 16.43 -1.50
N PHE A 68 8.62 15.34 -2.11
CA PHE A 68 7.85 15.37 -3.37
C PHE A 68 6.47 14.72 -3.27
N GLY A 69 6.09 14.18 -2.11
CA GLY A 69 4.87 13.39 -1.95
C GLY A 69 3.60 14.14 -2.32
N GLN A 70 3.53 15.44 -2.04
CA GLN A 70 2.38 16.28 -2.42
C GLN A 70 2.27 16.41 -3.94
N GLN A 71 3.38 16.66 -4.64
CA GLN A 71 3.44 16.80 -6.09
C GLN A 71 3.10 15.47 -6.78
N VAL A 72 3.62 14.36 -6.26
CA VAL A 72 3.27 12.99 -6.70
C VAL A 72 1.78 12.73 -6.51
N MET A 73 1.20 13.09 -5.36
CA MET A 73 -0.23 12.93 -5.11
C MET A 73 -1.10 13.74 -6.08
N ILE A 74 -0.71 14.99 -6.39
CA ILE A 74 -1.41 15.85 -7.35
C ILE A 74 -1.31 15.27 -8.76
N ALA A 75 -0.14 14.77 -9.15
CA ALA A 75 0.10 14.22 -10.49
C ALA A 75 -0.76 12.98 -10.82
N ILE A 76 -1.25 12.24 -9.81
CA ILE A 76 -2.20 11.13 -10.03
C ILE A 76 -3.51 11.62 -10.67
N ASP A 77 -3.87 12.88 -10.43
CA ASP A 77 -5.06 13.53 -11.01
C ASP A 77 -4.76 14.46 -12.18
N ASP A 78 -3.55 14.40 -12.73
CA ASP A 78 -3.17 15.24 -13.87
C ASP A 78 -4.06 14.98 -15.09
N SER A 79 -4.42 16.01 -15.84
CA SER A 79 -5.24 15.87 -17.06
C SER A 79 -4.62 14.98 -18.14
N LYS A 80 -3.30 14.74 -18.12
CA LYS A 80 -2.58 13.96 -19.12
C LYS A 80 -2.44 12.50 -18.69
N PRO A 81 -3.00 11.54 -19.47
CA PRO A 81 -2.90 10.12 -19.15
C PRO A 81 -1.46 9.62 -18.99
N LYS A 82 -0.53 10.11 -19.81
CA LYS A 82 0.90 9.74 -19.72
C LYS A 82 1.51 10.10 -18.35
N ILE A 83 1.10 11.22 -17.75
CA ILE A 83 1.54 11.63 -16.41
C ILE A 83 0.94 10.71 -15.36
N GLN A 84 -0.38 10.51 -15.41
CA GLN A 84 -1.09 9.61 -14.49
C GLN A 84 -0.47 8.21 -14.50
N ARG A 85 -0.19 7.65 -15.68
CA ARG A 85 0.46 6.34 -15.83
C ARG A 85 1.86 6.31 -15.23
N ASN A 86 2.69 7.32 -15.51
CA ASN A 86 4.05 7.38 -14.97
C ASN A 86 4.06 7.43 -13.44
N VAL A 87 3.17 8.23 -12.84
CA VAL A 87 3.10 8.36 -11.38
C VAL A 87 2.49 7.14 -10.70
N VAL A 88 1.47 6.51 -11.30
CA VAL A 88 0.93 5.24 -10.79
C VAL A 88 2.00 4.15 -10.86
N THR A 89 2.80 4.14 -11.93
CA THR A 89 3.94 3.22 -12.07
C THR A 89 4.99 3.46 -10.98
N PHE A 90 5.33 4.72 -10.68
CA PHE A 90 6.23 5.04 -9.58
C PHE A 90 5.73 4.52 -8.23
N VAL A 91 4.45 4.79 -7.88
CA VAL A 91 3.87 4.31 -6.62
C VAL A 91 3.83 2.78 -6.57
N ASN A 92 3.53 2.14 -7.70
CA ASN A 92 3.57 0.69 -7.83
C ASN A 92 4.98 0.12 -7.56
N GLU A 93 6.02 0.72 -8.14
CA GLU A 93 7.42 0.33 -7.91
C GLU A 93 7.82 0.44 -6.44
N VAL A 94 7.37 1.51 -5.76
CA VAL A 94 7.56 1.68 -4.31
C VAL A 94 6.91 0.54 -3.53
N PHE A 95 5.65 0.21 -3.82
CA PHE A 95 4.95 -0.88 -3.12
C PHE A 95 5.56 -2.25 -3.40
N SER A 96 6.04 -2.50 -4.61
CA SER A 96 6.75 -3.75 -4.95
C SER A 96 8.00 -3.98 -4.10
N LEU A 97 8.63 -2.90 -3.62
CA LEU A 97 9.82 -2.96 -2.78
C LEU A 97 9.51 -3.05 -1.27
N GLY A 98 8.24 -3.02 -0.86
CA GLY A 98 7.85 -2.92 0.56
C GLY A 98 8.23 -4.09 1.47
N ARG A 99 8.68 -5.21 0.90
CA ARG A 99 9.30 -6.33 1.64
C ARG A 99 10.80 -6.13 1.90
N SER A 100 11.46 -5.32 1.08
CA SER A 100 12.90 -5.09 1.12
C SER A 100 13.28 -3.75 1.74
N VAL A 101 12.33 -2.81 1.79
CA VAL A 101 12.53 -1.46 2.32
C VAL A 101 11.42 -1.14 3.29
N GLN A 102 11.80 -0.51 4.41
CA GLN A 102 10.84 0.03 5.36
C GLN A 102 10.21 1.32 4.81
N ILE A 103 8.90 1.28 4.58
CA ILE A 103 8.13 2.38 4.01
C ILE A 103 7.34 3.07 5.12
N CYS A 104 7.39 4.41 5.15
CA CYS A 104 6.67 5.21 6.14
C CYS A 104 5.14 5.01 6.03
N PRO A 105 4.42 4.84 7.17
CA PRO A 105 2.96 4.68 7.22
C PRO A 105 2.15 5.70 6.42
N GLN A 106 2.60 6.96 6.39
CA GLN A 106 1.94 8.09 5.73
C GLN A 106 1.80 7.87 4.22
N ILE A 107 2.76 7.17 3.60
CA ILE A 107 2.71 6.84 2.17
C ILE A 107 1.48 5.96 1.90
N PHE A 108 1.22 4.95 2.73
CA PHE A 108 0.05 4.09 2.56
C PHE A 108 -1.26 4.84 2.82
N GLN A 109 -1.29 5.70 3.85
CA GLN A 109 -2.47 6.51 4.18
C GLN A 109 -2.90 7.44 3.03
N VAL A 110 -1.93 7.97 2.28
CA VAL A 110 -2.19 8.86 1.15
C VAL A 110 -2.52 8.07 -0.11
N PHE A 111 -1.63 7.14 -0.50
CA PHE A 111 -1.67 6.57 -1.85
C PHE A 111 -2.63 5.41 -2.01
N VAL A 112 -2.85 4.58 -0.98
CA VAL A 112 -3.78 3.44 -1.10
C VAL A 112 -5.22 3.93 -1.38
N PRO A 113 -5.80 4.87 -0.61
CA PRO A 113 -7.13 5.39 -0.91
C PRO A 113 -7.19 6.10 -2.28
N LYS A 114 -6.12 6.82 -2.64
CA LYS A 114 -6.03 7.54 -3.92
C LYS A 114 -6.11 6.60 -5.11
N LEU A 115 -5.33 5.51 -5.09
CA LEU A 115 -5.32 4.49 -6.15
C LEU A 115 -6.65 3.74 -6.23
N ILE A 116 -7.26 3.42 -5.08
CA ILE A 116 -8.59 2.81 -5.03
C ILE A 116 -9.61 3.73 -5.72
N LEU A 117 -9.69 5.00 -5.31
CA LEU A 117 -10.60 5.96 -5.93
C LEU A 117 -10.34 6.11 -7.42
N LYS A 118 -9.08 6.25 -7.82
CA LYS A 118 -8.67 6.41 -9.22
C LYS A 118 -9.06 5.21 -10.08
N SER A 119 -8.93 4.01 -9.54
CA SER A 119 -9.33 2.78 -10.23
C SER A 119 -10.83 2.71 -10.54
N GLN A 120 -11.65 3.37 -9.72
CA GLN A 120 -13.09 3.39 -9.91
C GLN A 120 -13.52 4.52 -10.84
N ASN A 121 -12.94 5.72 -10.67
CA ASN A 121 -13.44 6.95 -11.27
C ASN A 121 -12.69 7.43 -12.52
N SER A 122 -11.54 6.86 -12.88
CA SER A 122 -10.79 7.30 -14.07
C SER A 122 -11.62 7.13 -15.35
N GLU A 123 -11.45 8.03 -16.31
CA GLU A 123 -12.07 7.88 -17.65
C GLU A 123 -11.28 6.92 -18.54
N HIS A 124 -10.01 6.66 -18.19
CA HIS A 124 -9.10 5.83 -18.99
C HIS A 124 -8.97 4.43 -18.41
N LYS A 125 -9.43 3.43 -19.15
CA LYS A 125 -9.38 2.00 -18.76
C LYS A 125 -7.97 1.56 -18.32
N GLN A 126 -6.93 1.92 -19.08
CA GLN A 126 -5.55 1.55 -18.77
C GLN A 126 -5.08 2.10 -17.41
N ILE A 127 -5.49 3.32 -17.06
CA ILE A 127 -5.14 3.91 -15.75
C ILE A 127 -5.87 3.19 -14.63
N LYS A 128 -7.12 2.75 -14.86
CA LYS A 128 -7.82 1.91 -13.89
C LYS A 128 -7.01 0.65 -13.62
N GLU A 129 -6.64 -0.08 -14.67
CA GLU A 129 -5.88 -1.32 -14.59
C GLU A 129 -4.52 -1.13 -13.88
N GLU A 130 -3.78 -0.07 -14.20
CA GLU A 130 -2.51 0.22 -13.52
C GLU A 130 -2.70 0.54 -12.03
N CYS A 131 -3.76 1.27 -11.65
CA CYS A 131 -4.08 1.50 -10.24
C CYS A 131 -4.43 0.19 -9.52
N LEU A 132 -5.09 -0.73 -10.22
CA LEU A 132 -5.43 -2.05 -9.68
C LEU A 132 -4.20 -2.92 -9.45
N VAL A 133 -3.23 -2.87 -10.36
CA VAL A 133 -1.92 -3.52 -10.17
C VAL A 133 -1.20 -2.93 -8.96
N ALA A 134 -1.18 -1.60 -8.83
CA ALA A 134 -0.56 -0.94 -7.68
C ALA A 134 -1.20 -1.32 -6.33
N VAL A 135 -2.55 -1.37 -6.25
CA VAL A 135 -3.27 -1.83 -5.06
C VAL A 135 -2.95 -3.30 -4.76
N SER A 136 -2.83 -4.14 -5.79
CA SER A 136 -2.48 -5.55 -5.63
C SER A 136 -1.06 -5.72 -5.09
N ASN A 137 -0.09 -4.96 -5.59
CA ASN A 137 1.29 -4.98 -5.08
C ASN A 137 1.40 -4.43 -3.65
N TYR A 138 0.59 -3.42 -3.29
CA TYR A 138 0.45 -3.02 -1.90
C TYR A 138 -0.02 -4.18 -1.01
N ILE A 139 -1.08 -4.91 -1.41
CA ILE A 139 -1.57 -6.03 -0.62
C ILE A 139 -0.50 -7.14 -0.51
N LEU A 140 0.18 -7.47 -1.60
CA LEU A 140 1.14 -8.57 -1.59
C LEU A 140 2.41 -8.26 -0.80
N ASN A 141 2.91 -7.02 -0.87
CA ASN A 141 4.25 -6.67 -0.38
C ASN A 141 4.24 -5.79 0.87
N CYS A 142 3.11 -5.13 1.14
CA CYS A 142 2.98 -4.13 2.19
C CYS A 142 1.80 -4.40 3.15
N SER A 143 1.18 -5.57 3.11
CA SER A 143 0.00 -5.85 3.96
C SER A 143 0.29 -5.76 5.46
N GLN A 144 1.54 -5.96 5.87
CA GLN A 144 1.99 -5.86 7.27
C GLN A 144 1.89 -4.43 7.83
N TYR A 145 1.80 -3.42 6.98
CA TYR A 145 1.64 -2.03 7.42
C TYR A 145 0.17 -1.72 7.71
N GLU A 146 -0.20 -1.69 8.99
CA GLU A 146 -1.60 -1.47 9.42
C GLU A 146 -2.21 -0.17 8.88
N ALA A 147 -1.37 0.85 8.64
CA ALA A 147 -1.77 2.16 8.19
C ALA A 147 -2.53 2.16 6.86
N GLY A 148 -2.20 1.23 5.96
CA GLY A 148 -2.95 1.08 4.72
C GLY A 148 -4.30 0.41 4.94
N LEU A 149 -4.41 -0.62 5.81
CA LEU A 149 -5.70 -1.23 6.16
C LEU A 149 -6.63 -0.19 6.79
N PHE A 150 -6.09 0.57 7.75
CA PHE A 150 -6.77 1.68 8.39
C PHE A 150 -7.31 2.69 7.37
N ALA A 151 -6.50 3.08 6.37
CA ALA A 151 -6.92 4.01 5.34
C ALA A 151 -8.05 3.44 4.45
N VAL A 152 -8.03 2.15 4.14
CA VAL A 152 -9.13 1.49 3.40
C VAL A 152 -10.41 1.47 4.25
N ILE A 153 -10.32 1.17 5.54
CA ILE A 153 -11.48 1.21 6.47
C ILE A 153 -12.09 2.61 6.47
N GLN A 154 -11.27 3.66 6.63
CA GLN A 154 -11.75 5.04 6.60
C GLN A 154 -12.44 5.40 5.29
N LEU A 155 -11.87 4.97 4.15
CA LEU A 155 -12.47 5.21 2.83
C LEU A 155 -13.86 4.57 2.70
N THR A 156 -14.11 3.41 3.33
CA THR A 156 -15.42 2.74 3.26
C THR A 156 -16.52 3.53 3.97
N GLY A 157 -16.19 4.21 5.06
CA GLY A 157 -17.12 4.93 5.94
C GLY A 157 -17.35 6.40 5.58
N GLN A 158 -16.72 6.93 4.53
CA GLN A 158 -16.91 8.34 4.17
C GLN A 158 -18.34 8.61 3.68
N LYS A 159 -18.89 9.78 4.03
CA LYS A 159 -20.24 10.21 3.62
C LYS A 159 -20.47 10.19 2.10
N LYS A 160 -19.40 10.36 1.31
CA LYS A 160 -19.45 10.38 -0.16
C LYS A 160 -19.23 8.99 -0.79
N SER A 161 -19.00 7.95 0.01
CA SER A 161 -18.70 6.62 -0.50
C SER A 161 -19.93 5.98 -1.12
N THR A 162 -19.84 5.69 -2.42
CA THR A 162 -20.89 5.02 -3.18
C THR A 162 -20.90 3.52 -2.87
N VAL A 163 -22.04 2.86 -3.09
CA VAL A 163 -22.16 1.39 -2.92
C VAL A 163 -21.09 0.61 -3.71
N PRO A 164 -20.77 0.94 -4.98
CA PRO A 164 -19.67 0.30 -5.69
C PRO A 164 -18.30 0.49 -5.03
N LEU A 165 -18.01 1.70 -4.54
CA LEU A 165 -16.75 1.98 -3.83
C LEU A 165 -16.66 1.18 -2.52
N GLN A 166 -17.75 1.14 -1.75
CA GLN A 166 -17.82 0.36 -0.51
C GLN A 166 -17.59 -1.13 -0.76
N LYS A 167 -18.25 -1.69 -1.79
CA LYS A 167 -18.03 -3.07 -2.24
C LYS A 167 -16.57 -3.31 -2.59
N PHE A 168 -15.97 -2.43 -3.38
CA PHE A 168 -14.59 -2.54 -3.80
C PHE A 168 -13.61 -2.49 -2.61
N CYS A 169 -13.79 -1.55 -1.69
CA CYS A 169 -12.96 -1.47 -0.49
C CYS A 169 -13.11 -2.70 0.40
N LEU A 170 -14.32 -3.27 0.52
CA LEU A 170 -14.53 -4.55 1.22
C LEU A 170 -13.75 -5.70 0.57
N GLN A 171 -13.68 -5.75 -0.76
CA GLN A 171 -12.85 -6.74 -1.47
C GLN A 171 -11.35 -6.54 -1.17
N VAL A 172 -10.87 -5.29 -1.20
CA VAL A 172 -9.48 -4.94 -0.83
C VAL A 172 -9.18 -5.35 0.61
N MET A 173 -10.05 -5.00 1.57
CA MET A 173 -9.89 -5.39 2.98
C MET A 173 -9.86 -6.91 3.14
N ALA A 174 -10.76 -7.63 2.49
CA ALA A 174 -10.82 -9.08 2.57
C ALA A 174 -9.51 -9.71 2.06
N LYS A 175 -9.00 -9.26 0.91
CA LYS A 175 -7.74 -9.76 0.35
C LYS A 175 -6.54 -9.39 1.20
N GLN A 176 -6.52 -8.18 1.75
CA GLN A 176 -5.48 -7.75 2.67
C GLN A 176 -5.47 -8.60 3.94
N ILE A 177 -6.62 -8.76 4.61
CA ILE A 177 -6.75 -9.57 5.83
C ILE A 177 -6.32 -11.03 5.57
N GLN A 178 -6.69 -11.59 4.41
CA GLN A 178 -6.23 -12.92 4.00
C GLN A 178 -4.71 -13.01 3.85
N THR A 179 -4.09 -11.97 3.30
CA THR A 179 -2.63 -11.91 3.08
C THR A 179 -1.88 -11.71 4.39
N ILE A 180 -2.44 -10.92 5.32
CA ILE A 180 -1.89 -10.74 6.68
C ILE A 180 -1.97 -12.04 7.48
N GLY A 181 -3.10 -12.75 7.40
CA GLY A 181 -3.34 -13.98 8.17
C GLY A 181 -3.30 -13.75 9.69
N SER A 182 -2.60 -14.61 10.42
CA SER A 182 -2.52 -14.55 11.90
C SER A 182 -1.80 -13.30 12.42
N PHE A 183 -0.96 -12.65 11.60
CA PHE A 183 -0.27 -11.41 11.99
C PHE A 183 -1.24 -10.26 12.31
N LEU A 184 -2.50 -10.35 11.87
CA LEU A 184 -3.53 -9.35 12.14
C LEU A 184 -3.72 -9.09 13.63
N GLN A 185 -3.48 -10.11 14.47
CA GLN A 185 -3.58 -9.99 15.93
C GLN A 185 -2.53 -9.04 16.54
N SER A 186 -1.47 -8.70 15.79
CA SER A 186 -0.46 -7.72 16.20
C SER A 186 -0.85 -6.27 15.91
N PHE A 187 -1.92 -6.04 15.15
CA PHE A 187 -2.38 -4.69 14.84
C PHE A 187 -2.94 -4.00 16.07
N SER A 188 -2.92 -2.66 16.05
CA SER A 188 -3.40 -1.88 17.19
C SER A 188 -4.89 -2.14 17.48
N VAL A 189 -5.26 -2.06 18.77
CA VAL A 189 -6.65 -2.20 19.22
C VAL A 189 -7.58 -1.20 18.49
N ASN A 190 -7.07 -0.01 18.18
CA ASN A 190 -7.79 1.00 17.43
C ASN A 190 -8.12 0.54 15.99
N THR A 191 -7.14 0.04 15.24
CA THR A 191 -7.36 -0.48 13.88
C THR A 191 -8.37 -1.64 13.88
N LEU A 192 -8.23 -2.58 14.81
CA LEU A 192 -9.15 -3.71 14.95
C LEU A 192 -10.57 -3.28 15.34
N THR A 193 -10.69 -2.28 16.22
CA THR A 193 -11.98 -1.71 16.63
C THR A 193 -12.70 -1.06 15.46
N LEU A 194 -12.00 -0.23 14.69
CA LEU A 194 -12.57 0.41 13.51
C LEU A 194 -12.95 -0.60 12.43
N LEU A 195 -12.17 -1.67 12.26
CA LEU A 195 -12.53 -2.77 11.36
C LEU A 195 -13.86 -3.41 11.77
N LEU A 196 -14.01 -3.77 13.05
CA LEU A 196 -15.25 -4.39 13.54
C LEU A 196 -16.45 -3.45 13.46
N GLN A 197 -16.27 -2.17 13.77
CA GLN A 197 -17.32 -1.15 13.64
C GLN A 197 -17.78 -1.01 12.19
N ALA A 198 -16.83 -0.93 11.25
CA ALA A 198 -17.14 -0.87 9.83
C ALA A 198 -17.91 -2.11 9.37
N LEU A 199 -17.44 -3.32 9.71
CA LEU A 199 -18.10 -4.57 9.37
C LEU A 199 -19.51 -4.69 9.98
N SER A 200 -19.70 -4.30 11.24
CA SER A 200 -21.01 -4.26 11.90
C SER A 200 -21.99 -3.37 11.13
N SER A 201 -21.55 -2.17 10.76
CA SER A 201 -22.38 -1.21 10.03
C SER A 201 -22.85 -1.78 8.67
N PHE A 202 -21.97 -2.48 7.95
CA PHE A 202 -22.29 -3.11 6.68
C PHE A 202 -23.21 -4.31 6.81
N LEU A 203 -23.08 -5.11 7.88
CA LEU A 203 -24.01 -6.20 8.18
C LEU A 203 -25.44 -5.70 8.41
N ASN A 204 -25.60 -4.47 8.88
CA ASN A 204 -26.91 -3.83 9.12
C ASN A 204 -27.45 -3.05 7.91
N SER A 205 -26.64 -2.84 6.87
CA SER A 205 -27.04 -2.09 5.66
C SER A 205 -28.04 -2.88 4.82
N GLN A 206 -28.91 -2.24 4.02
CA GLN A 206 -29.89 -2.96 3.18
C GLN A 206 -29.30 -3.61 1.91
N GLY A 207 -28.00 -3.45 1.63
CA GLY A 207 -27.36 -3.97 0.42
C GLY A 207 -26.89 -5.42 0.55
N GLY A 208 -27.56 -6.37 -0.14
CA GLY A 208 -27.28 -7.80 -0.03
C GLY A 208 -25.83 -8.21 -0.33
N GLU A 209 -25.19 -7.61 -1.34
CA GLU A 209 -23.78 -7.91 -1.66
C GLU A 209 -22.80 -7.36 -0.61
N ILE A 210 -23.00 -6.11 -0.16
CA ILE A 210 -22.17 -5.49 0.88
C ILE A 210 -22.23 -6.28 2.18
N GLN A 211 -23.45 -6.68 2.59
CA GLN A 211 -23.64 -7.58 3.74
C GLN A 211 -22.87 -8.89 3.55
N THR A 212 -22.89 -9.46 2.34
CA THR A 212 -22.22 -10.73 2.05
C THR A 212 -20.70 -10.61 2.21
N TYR A 213 -20.07 -9.55 1.70
CA TYR A 213 -18.63 -9.33 1.88
C TYR A 213 -18.27 -9.09 3.34
N ALA A 214 -19.01 -8.21 4.03
CA ALA A 214 -18.78 -7.94 5.45
C ALA A 214 -18.90 -9.23 6.29
N PHE A 215 -19.90 -10.06 5.98
CA PHE A 215 -20.09 -11.35 6.61
C PHE A 215 -18.93 -12.32 6.35
N GLN A 216 -18.45 -12.41 5.11
CA GLN A 216 -17.30 -13.26 4.77
C GLN A 216 -16.03 -12.86 5.53
N ILE A 217 -15.77 -11.55 5.66
CA ILE A 217 -14.65 -11.04 6.45
C ILE A 217 -14.84 -11.43 7.93
N CYS A 218 -16.02 -11.23 8.51
CA CYS A 218 -16.30 -11.62 9.90
C CYS A 218 -16.08 -13.11 10.15
N MET A 219 -16.54 -13.96 9.22
CA MET A 219 -16.31 -15.41 9.30
C MET A 219 -14.82 -15.77 9.23
N TYR A 220 -14.05 -15.08 8.40
CA TYR A 220 -12.62 -15.31 8.29
C TYR A 220 -11.87 -14.85 9.56
N LEU A 221 -12.23 -13.68 10.11
CA LEU A 221 -11.70 -13.22 11.40
C LEU A 221 -12.01 -14.21 12.52
N HIS A 222 -13.25 -14.70 12.60
CA HIS A 222 -13.66 -15.73 13.57
C HIS A 222 -12.81 -17.01 13.43
N GLN A 223 -12.55 -17.46 12.21
CA GLN A 223 -11.68 -18.61 11.93
C GLN A 223 -10.22 -18.36 12.34
N LEU A 224 -9.71 -17.15 12.14
CA LEU A 224 -8.32 -16.80 12.46
C LEU A 224 -8.04 -16.72 13.97
N VAL A 225 -8.96 -16.16 14.75
CA VAL A 225 -8.72 -15.86 16.17
C VAL A 225 -9.43 -16.83 17.13
N GLY A 226 -10.42 -17.57 16.63
CA GLY A 226 -11.25 -18.47 17.41
C GLY A 226 -12.46 -17.78 18.07
N ASP A 227 -13.46 -18.58 18.44
CA ASP A 227 -14.77 -18.10 18.90
C ASP A 227 -14.69 -17.17 20.12
N GLN A 228 -13.94 -17.56 21.14
CA GLN A 228 -13.84 -16.79 22.38
C GLN A 228 -13.14 -15.45 22.16
N ASN A 229 -12.01 -15.44 21.44
CA ASN A 229 -11.27 -14.20 21.16
C ASN A 229 -12.08 -13.27 20.27
N PHE A 230 -12.77 -13.82 19.27
CA PHE A 230 -13.61 -13.01 18.38
C PHE A 230 -14.78 -12.35 19.15
N LYS A 231 -15.44 -13.10 20.05
CA LYS A 231 -16.47 -12.55 20.96
C LYS A 231 -15.91 -11.46 21.87
N ASN A 232 -14.74 -11.68 22.45
CA ASN A 232 -14.08 -10.68 23.29
C ASN A 232 -13.78 -9.40 22.49
N TRP A 233 -13.23 -9.52 21.28
CA TRP A 233 -12.98 -8.37 20.40
C TRP A 233 -14.27 -7.60 20.09
N MET A 234 -15.35 -8.28 19.73
CA MET A 234 -16.65 -7.62 19.50
C MET A 234 -17.14 -6.87 20.74
N SER A 235 -17.06 -7.49 21.93
CA SER A 235 -17.55 -6.88 23.17
C SER A 235 -16.80 -5.61 23.59
N VAL A 236 -15.53 -5.47 23.17
CA VAL A 236 -14.70 -4.28 23.45
C VAL A 236 -14.90 -3.21 22.39
N SER A 237 -15.15 -3.60 21.14
CA SER A 237 -15.15 -2.69 19.99
C SER A 237 -16.53 -2.19 19.57
N LEU A 238 -17.61 -2.86 19.97
CA LEU A 238 -18.98 -2.61 19.51
C LEU A 238 -19.93 -2.34 20.67
N ASP A 239 -21.01 -1.61 20.38
CA ASP A 239 -22.13 -1.52 21.32
C ASP A 239 -22.85 -2.88 21.48
N PRO A 240 -23.62 -3.08 22.57
CA PRO A 240 -24.28 -4.36 22.83
C PRO A 240 -25.23 -4.83 21.72
N GLN A 241 -25.93 -3.91 21.06
CA GLN A 241 -26.87 -4.24 19.98
C GLN A 241 -26.12 -4.73 18.74
N SER A 242 -25.09 -3.99 18.31
CA SER A 242 -24.19 -4.40 17.22
C SER A 242 -23.54 -5.76 17.49
N THR A 243 -23.06 -5.97 18.71
CA THR A 243 -22.47 -7.26 19.14
C THR A 243 -23.47 -8.40 18.96
N GLN A 244 -24.69 -8.24 19.47
CA GLN A 244 -25.72 -9.28 19.38
C GLN A 244 -26.07 -9.62 17.93
N VAL A 245 -26.19 -8.61 17.05
CA VAL A 245 -26.49 -8.83 15.63
C VAL A 245 -25.38 -9.62 14.94
N MET A 246 -24.12 -9.21 15.12
CA MET A 246 -22.98 -9.88 14.50
C MET A 246 -22.84 -11.33 15.00
N VAL A 247 -22.98 -11.56 16.31
CA VAL A 247 -22.97 -12.90 16.92
C VAL A 247 -24.10 -13.77 16.35
N ASN A 248 -25.33 -13.26 16.28
CA ASN A 248 -26.48 -14.01 15.76
C ASN A 248 -26.26 -14.44 14.31
N LYS A 249 -25.79 -13.53 13.44
CA LYS A 249 -25.52 -13.82 12.04
C LYS A 249 -24.45 -14.90 11.86
N ILE A 250 -23.37 -14.84 12.63
CA ILE A 250 -22.29 -15.84 12.58
C ILE A 250 -22.80 -17.20 13.08
N GLN A 251 -23.51 -17.23 14.20
CA GLN A 251 -24.03 -18.47 14.77
C GLN A 251 -25.06 -19.16 13.87
N GLU A 252 -25.92 -18.41 13.18
CA GLU A 252 -26.91 -18.97 12.26
C GLU A 252 -26.23 -19.81 11.16
N VAL A 253 -25.12 -19.34 10.62
CA VAL A 253 -24.38 -20.04 9.56
C VAL A 253 -23.57 -21.21 10.11
N LEU A 254 -22.96 -21.08 11.29
CA LEU A 254 -22.26 -22.19 11.94
C LEU A 254 -23.22 -23.35 12.24
N LYS A 255 -24.46 -23.06 12.67
CA LYS A 255 -25.53 -24.05 12.89
C LYS A 255 -26.05 -24.68 11.59
N LYS A 256 -26.08 -23.95 10.48
CA LYS A 256 -26.43 -24.50 9.15
C LYS A 256 -25.34 -25.44 8.63
N LYS A 257 -24.06 -25.15 8.88
CA LYS A 257 -22.92 -26.00 8.49
C LYS A 257 -22.78 -27.28 9.31
N SER A 258 -23.19 -27.29 10.58
CA SER A 258 -23.18 -28.55 11.36
C SER A 258 -24.17 -29.60 10.81
N LYS A 259 -25.10 -29.18 9.93
CA LYS A 259 -26.08 -30.06 9.26
C LYS A 259 -25.69 -30.48 7.83
N ALA A 260 -24.67 -29.88 7.23
CA ALA A 260 -24.21 -30.18 5.87
C ALA A 260 -22.72 -30.50 5.88
N LYS A 261 -22.33 -31.70 5.41
CA LYS A 261 -20.92 -32.16 5.37
C LYS A 261 -20.00 -31.08 4.74
N GLN A 262 -18.87 -30.87 5.41
CA GLN A 262 -17.88 -29.81 5.18
C GLN A 262 -17.34 -29.79 3.74
N HIS A 263 -17.50 -28.66 3.04
CA HIS A 263 -16.58 -28.13 2.01
C HIS A 263 -17.19 -26.86 1.40
N THR A 264 -16.97 -25.66 1.96
CA THR A 264 -17.29 -24.35 1.30
C THR A 264 -17.00 -23.17 2.24
N THR A 265 -15.74 -22.80 2.46
CA THR A 265 -15.45 -21.45 3.03
C THR A 265 -14.20 -20.84 2.46
N MET A 266 -13.08 -21.55 2.49
CA MET A 266 -11.82 -21.07 1.90
C MET A 266 -11.88 -21.01 0.37
N THR A 267 -12.46 -22.03 -0.26
CA THR A 267 -12.58 -22.11 -1.73
C THR A 267 -13.52 -21.05 -2.29
N ASP A 268 -14.65 -20.79 -1.62
CA ASP A 268 -15.62 -19.77 -2.07
C ASP A 268 -15.12 -18.33 -1.86
N MET A 269 -14.37 -18.05 -0.78
CA MET A 269 -13.75 -16.75 -0.56
C MET A 269 -12.64 -16.49 -1.60
N LYS A 270 -11.82 -17.51 -1.91
CA LYS A 270 -10.82 -17.43 -2.99
C LYS A 270 -11.48 -17.23 -4.37
N GLN A 271 -12.55 -17.96 -4.68
CA GLN A 271 -13.20 -17.90 -6.00
C GLN A 271 -14.11 -16.69 -6.22
N ARG A 272 -14.72 -16.11 -5.17
CA ARG A 272 -15.63 -14.95 -5.29
C ARG A 272 -14.94 -13.60 -5.07
N MET A 273 -13.69 -13.60 -4.62
CA MET A 273 -12.90 -12.39 -4.36
C MET A 273 -11.60 -12.35 -5.17
N THR A 274 -11.54 -13.08 -6.30
CA THR A 274 -10.52 -12.87 -7.31
C THR A 274 -10.66 -11.46 -7.87
N PHE A 275 -9.76 -10.62 -7.39
CA PHE A 275 -9.42 -9.35 -7.99
C PHE A 275 -8.53 -9.64 -9.20
N GLY A 276 -8.79 -9.02 -10.36
CA GLY A 276 -7.92 -8.98 -11.55
C GLY A 276 -6.99 -10.18 -11.79
N VAL A 277 -7.35 -11.05 -12.73
CA VAL A 277 -6.56 -12.17 -13.28
C VAL A 277 -5.04 -11.88 -13.28
N TYR A 278 -4.26 -12.52 -12.39
CA TYR A 278 -2.86 -12.98 -12.61
C TYR A 278 -2.38 -13.97 -11.50
N GLU A 279 -3.28 -14.66 -10.78
CA GLU A 279 -2.86 -15.53 -9.66
C GLU A 279 -2.12 -16.83 -10.06
N ASN A 280 -1.94 -17.14 -11.34
CA ASN A 280 -1.38 -18.44 -11.74
C ASN A 280 -0.12 -18.41 -12.65
N GLN A 281 0.48 -17.25 -12.95
CA GLN A 281 1.75 -17.21 -13.71
C GLN A 281 2.88 -16.41 -13.05
N GLU A 282 2.60 -15.43 -12.19
CA GLU A 282 3.66 -14.56 -11.62
C GLU A 282 4.33 -15.07 -10.33
N GLN A 283 3.81 -16.11 -9.67
CA GLN A 283 4.47 -16.63 -8.45
C GLN A 283 5.81 -17.34 -8.74
N VAL A 284 6.05 -17.77 -9.98
CA VAL A 284 7.33 -18.40 -10.37
C VAL A 284 8.30 -17.37 -10.94
N GLU A 285 7.83 -16.35 -11.68
CA GLU A 285 8.71 -15.32 -12.25
C GLU A 285 9.16 -14.27 -11.21
N ASN A 286 8.31 -13.86 -10.26
CA ASN A 286 8.74 -12.90 -9.23
C ASN A 286 9.69 -13.51 -8.18
N GLN A 287 9.64 -14.83 -7.94
CA GLN A 287 10.66 -15.52 -7.14
C GLN A 287 12.00 -15.61 -7.88
N ASN A 288 11.99 -15.81 -9.20
CA ASN A 288 13.20 -15.83 -10.01
C ASN A 288 13.83 -14.42 -10.16
N HIS A 289 13.02 -13.37 -10.35
CA HIS A 289 13.51 -11.99 -10.38
C HIS A 289 14.04 -11.50 -9.03
N PHE A 290 13.44 -11.93 -7.90
CA PHE A 290 13.98 -11.63 -6.58
C PHE A 290 15.31 -12.37 -6.33
N GLN A 291 15.45 -13.61 -6.80
CA GLN A 291 16.72 -14.35 -6.69
C GLN A 291 17.82 -13.81 -7.60
N GLU A 292 17.51 -13.31 -8.80
CA GLU A 292 18.47 -12.56 -9.63
C GLU A 292 18.87 -11.23 -9.00
N PHE A 293 17.92 -10.48 -8.43
CA PHE A 293 18.18 -9.23 -7.70
C PHE A 293 19.08 -9.44 -6.46
N VAL A 294 18.89 -10.54 -5.74
CA VAL A 294 19.77 -10.93 -4.61
C VAL A 294 21.16 -11.37 -5.08
N LYS A 295 21.27 -12.04 -6.23
CA LYS A 295 22.57 -12.44 -6.83
C LYS A 295 23.38 -11.25 -7.32
N ASP A 296 22.74 -10.21 -7.85
CA ASP A 296 23.43 -9.00 -8.30
C ASP A 296 23.87 -8.11 -7.13
N LYS A 297 23.14 -8.11 -6.01
CA LYS A 297 23.61 -7.47 -4.75
C LYS A 297 24.81 -8.20 -4.13
N GLN A 298 24.93 -9.52 -4.29
CA GLN A 298 26.12 -10.26 -3.82
C GLN A 298 27.37 -9.94 -4.65
N LYS A 299 27.23 -9.52 -5.91
CA LYS A 299 28.37 -9.04 -6.72
C LYS A 299 28.77 -7.59 -6.37
N ALA A 300 27.85 -6.77 -5.88
CA ALA A 300 28.14 -5.41 -5.42
C ALA A 300 28.77 -5.34 -4.02
N ASN A 301 28.73 -6.43 -3.23
CA ASN A 301 29.27 -6.48 -1.87
C ASN A 301 30.75 -6.89 -1.75
N ASN A 302 31.50 -7.01 -2.85
CA ASN A 302 32.95 -7.28 -2.79
C ASN A 302 33.82 -6.04 -2.54
N PHE A 303 33.24 -4.92 -2.12
CA PHE A 303 33.96 -3.74 -1.65
C PHE A 303 33.30 -3.20 -0.38
N LEU A 304 33.47 -3.92 0.73
CA LEU A 304 33.66 -3.39 2.10
C LEU A 304 33.68 -4.59 3.06
N ASP A 305 34.89 -4.99 3.39
CA ASP A 305 35.18 -5.95 4.45
C ASP A 305 34.87 -5.26 5.80
N LEU A 306 33.77 -5.64 6.45
CA LEU A 306 33.46 -5.34 7.85
C LEU A 306 32.82 -6.57 8.48
N ASN A 307 33.63 -7.61 8.64
CA ASN A 307 33.41 -8.65 9.63
C ASN A 307 33.40 -8.01 11.04
N GLN A 308 32.22 -7.78 11.62
CA GLN A 308 31.87 -7.89 13.05
C GLN A 308 30.58 -7.09 13.37
N VAL A 309 29.40 -7.65 13.10
CA VAL A 309 28.21 -7.35 13.92
C VAL A 309 27.33 -8.61 13.97
N GLN A 310 27.07 -9.12 15.18
CA GLN A 310 26.15 -10.22 15.43
C GLN A 310 24.72 -9.89 14.98
N PRO A 311 23.90 -10.89 14.60
CA PRO A 311 22.50 -10.66 14.30
C PRO A 311 21.77 -10.13 15.55
N LEU A 312 21.23 -8.90 15.47
CA LEU A 312 20.36 -8.36 16.50
C LEU A 312 19.06 -9.17 16.53
N GLN A 313 18.78 -9.79 17.66
CA GLN A 313 17.48 -10.35 17.98
C GLN A 313 16.42 -9.24 18.08
N PRO A 314 15.14 -9.53 17.78
CA PRO A 314 14.07 -8.53 17.85
C PRO A 314 13.80 -8.15 19.30
N SER A 315 14.20 -6.94 19.69
CA SER A 315 13.89 -6.36 20.99
C SER A 315 12.48 -5.75 21.00
N VAL A 316 11.67 -6.32 21.88
CA VAL A 316 10.37 -5.81 22.36
C VAL A 316 10.59 -4.48 23.09
N TYR A 317 9.96 -3.38 22.67
CA TYR A 317 9.61 -2.27 23.56
C TYR A 317 8.47 -1.43 22.95
N TYR A 318 7.29 -1.50 23.57
CA TYR A 318 6.37 -0.37 23.66
C TYR A 318 6.73 0.39 24.94
N ASN A 319 7.02 1.69 24.85
CA ASN A 319 6.40 2.65 25.75
C ASN A 319 6.52 4.09 25.25
N GLU A 320 5.54 4.88 25.68
CA GLU A 320 5.22 6.25 25.33
C GLU A 320 6.30 7.28 25.70
N ASN A 321 6.29 8.40 24.97
CA ASN A 321 7.05 9.64 25.15
C ASN A 321 8.57 9.54 24.96
N LEU A 322 9.10 10.13 23.88
CA LEU A 322 10.21 11.11 23.92
C LEU A 322 10.68 11.57 22.54
N ASN A 323 10.88 12.89 22.46
CA ASN A 323 11.86 13.63 21.65
C ASN A 323 12.67 12.85 20.61
N TYR A 324 12.50 13.24 19.35
CA TYR A 324 13.44 12.95 18.28
C TYR A 324 14.80 13.62 18.59
N GLN A 325 15.77 12.82 19.06
CA GLN A 325 17.17 13.12 18.83
C GLN A 325 17.66 12.30 17.63
N GLN A 326 18.10 13.06 16.62
CA GLN A 326 18.63 12.60 15.34
C GLN A 326 19.97 11.88 15.52
N GLN A 327 20.13 10.74 14.87
CA GLN A 327 21.41 10.33 14.29
C GLN A 327 21.15 9.99 12.82
N GLN A 328 21.59 10.89 11.93
CA GLN A 328 21.43 10.80 10.47
C GLN A 328 22.74 10.34 9.81
N PRO A 329 22.70 9.97 8.52
CA PRO A 329 23.58 10.52 7.50
C PRO A 329 22.92 11.78 6.91
N GLN A 330 23.39 12.96 7.35
CA GLN A 330 22.79 14.29 7.11
C GLN A 330 22.95 14.89 5.70
N GLN A 331 23.64 14.21 4.79
CA GLN A 331 24.22 14.91 3.62
C GLN A 331 23.25 15.25 2.50
N LEU A 332 22.15 14.49 2.30
CA LEU A 332 21.18 14.84 1.26
C LEU A 332 20.28 16.01 1.68
N VAL A 333 19.84 16.01 2.94
CA VAL A 333 18.93 17.02 3.49
C VAL A 333 19.65 18.35 3.73
N GLN A 334 20.88 18.34 4.22
CA GLN A 334 21.65 19.58 4.45
C GLN A 334 21.99 20.31 3.14
N ASN A 335 22.35 19.59 2.08
CA ASN A 335 22.69 20.23 0.80
C ASN A 335 21.47 20.80 0.06
N LEU A 336 20.28 20.21 0.23
CA LEU A 336 19.05 20.67 -0.43
C LEU A 336 18.29 21.74 0.37
N SER A 337 18.32 21.68 1.71
CA SER A 337 17.73 22.71 2.58
C SER A 337 18.50 24.04 2.55
N GLN A 338 19.82 24.01 2.35
CA GLN A 338 20.61 25.24 2.17
C GLN A 338 20.26 26.00 0.87
N GLN A 339 19.79 25.31 -0.18
CA GLN A 339 19.35 25.96 -1.42
C GLN A 339 17.96 26.62 -1.30
N GLN A 340 17.12 26.21 -0.33
CA GLN A 340 15.83 26.85 -0.10
C GLN A 340 15.96 28.27 0.50
N PHE A 341 17.08 28.59 1.16
CA PHE A 341 17.31 29.91 1.76
C PHE A 341 17.86 30.97 0.79
N ILE A 342 18.27 30.59 -0.42
CA ILE A 342 18.86 31.54 -1.39
C ILE A 342 17.81 32.09 -2.38
N GLN A 343 16.60 31.54 -2.44
CA GLN A 343 15.54 32.00 -3.37
C GLN A 343 14.48 32.95 -2.77
N TYR A 344 14.66 33.42 -1.53
CA TYR A 344 13.78 34.44 -0.93
C TYR A 344 14.59 35.58 -0.28
N GLN A 345 15.52 36.17 -1.04
CA GLN A 345 16.03 37.53 -0.79
C GLN A 345 15.98 38.37 -2.05
#